data_AF-A0A2V8TI14-F1
#
_entry.id   AF-A0A2V8TI14-F1
#
_cell.length_a   1.000
_cell.length_b   1.000
_cell.length_c   1.000
_cell.angle_alpha   90.00
_cell.angle_beta   90.00
_cell.angle_gamma   90.00
#
_symmetry.space_group_name_H-M   'P 1'
#
loop_
_entity.id
_entity.type
_entity.pdbx_description
1 polymer ?
#
loop_
_entity_poly.entity_id
_entity_poly.type
_entity_poly.pdbx_seq_one_letter_code
_entity_poly.pdbx_strand_id
1 'polypeptide(L)'
;MRRSKIALILPAAVVCAIAWQRPQESAPSAPPDRVSDAFAAGWMLSDTNGDGIADSIAGKIVVPAHPSEAENAAAADLAGRAGFGSTGLTLPLVVNAAADTADGPRIWVGKDAVPAARSQELLPLLQLLEKDEGGVFAVGDNLAVVGTDDNGLLAAAEAYSARAPYQWRINGDKLSAIVDAARAAASEAHSRLIGVSYMRGQPGIRRAFLDGRTAVTAAALGIAVGSAHLAAVHELVVLGGASAVNRKPFAPGPTAPVPAATAQPGGEGAGGSQPPRLDLATLYTSHG
;
A
#
# COMPACT_ATOMS: atom_id res chain seq x y z
N MET A 1 -39.31 -10.78 -87.04
CA MET A 1 -37.98 -11.41 -87.11
C MET A 1 -37.35 -11.37 -85.72
N ARG A 2 -36.89 -12.55 -85.21
CA ARG A 2 -36.03 -12.85 -84.01
C ARG A 2 -36.36 -12.14 -82.67
N ARG A 3 -36.93 -12.76 -81.62
CA ARG A 3 -36.58 -13.93 -80.76
C ARG A 3 -35.21 -13.89 -80.04
N SER A 4 -35.22 -13.61 -78.72
CA SER A 4 -34.52 -14.32 -77.61
C SER A 4 -34.37 -13.38 -76.40
N LYS A 5 -34.44 -13.73 -75.10
CA LYS A 5 -34.72 -14.92 -74.25
C LYS A 5 -34.85 -14.35 -72.80
N ILE A 6 -35.86 -14.71 -71.98
CA ILE A 6 -35.80 -15.62 -70.78
C ILE A 6 -34.81 -15.11 -69.68
N ALA A 7 -35.05 -15.01 -68.37
CA ALA A 7 -36.03 -15.49 -67.37
C ALA A 7 -35.82 -14.70 -66.04
N LEU A 8 -36.88 -14.39 -65.26
CA LEU A 8 -37.29 -14.98 -63.96
C LEU A 8 -36.25 -14.94 -62.82
N ILE A 9 -36.52 -14.21 -61.71
CA ILE A 9 -36.19 -14.63 -60.31
C ILE A 9 -37.25 -14.10 -59.31
N LEU A 10 -37.66 -15.01 -58.42
CA LEU A 10 -38.61 -14.97 -57.28
C LEU A 10 -38.24 -14.02 -56.11
N PRO A 11 -39.18 -13.73 -55.17
CA PRO A 11 -38.96 -12.87 -54.01
C PRO A 11 -38.29 -13.60 -52.83
N ALA A 12 -37.40 -12.89 -52.12
CA ALA A 12 -36.64 -13.41 -50.99
C ALA A 12 -37.44 -13.39 -49.68
N ALA A 13 -37.40 -14.51 -48.97
CA ALA A 13 -37.95 -14.72 -47.65
C ALA A 13 -37.12 -13.98 -46.58
N VAL A 14 -37.81 -13.28 -45.66
CA VAL A 14 -37.24 -12.70 -44.45
C VAL A 14 -37.16 -13.81 -43.39
N VAL A 15 -35.94 -14.27 -43.09
CA VAL A 15 -35.66 -15.26 -42.04
C VAL A 15 -35.22 -14.52 -40.78
N CYS A 16 -35.93 -14.75 -39.68
CA CYS A 16 -35.58 -14.33 -38.33
C CYS A 16 -34.20 -14.84 -37.92
N ALA A 17 -33.26 -13.94 -37.63
CA ALA A 17 -32.01 -14.26 -36.93
C ALA A 17 -32.11 -13.75 -35.48
N ILE A 18 -32.68 -14.58 -34.60
CA ILE A 18 -32.52 -14.42 -33.16
C ILE A 18 -31.13 -15.00 -32.84
N ALA A 19 -30.12 -14.15 -32.90
CA ALA A 19 -28.77 -14.52 -32.53
C ALA A 19 -28.75 -14.86 -31.03
N TRP A 20 -28.38 -16.10 -30.71
CA TRP A 20 -28.02 -16.53 -29.36
C TRP A 20 -26.80 -15.73 -28.87
N GLN A 21 -27.06 -14.60 -28.22
CA GLN A 21 -26.06 -13.95 -27.37
C GLN A 21 -25.83 -14.88 -26.18
N ARG A 22 -24.70 -15.59 -26.18
CA ARG A 22 -24.17 -16.21 -24.97
C ARG A 22 -24.05 -15.10 -23.92
N PRO A 23 -24.49 -15.30 -22.66
CA PRO A 23 -24.15 -14.37 -21.60
C PRO A 23 -22.64 -14.14 -21.65
N GLN A 24 -22.22 -12.89 -21.84
CA GLN A 24 -20.83 -12.54 -21.60
C GLN A 24 -20.58 -12.83 -20.12
N GLU A 25 -19.90 -13.93 -19.85
CA GLU A 25 -19.32 -14.21 -18.55
C GLU A 25 -18.34 -13.06 -18.29
N SER A 26 -18.73 -12.15 -17.41
CA SER A 26 -17.89 -11.04 -16.97
C SER A 26 -16.54 -11.63 -16.55
N ALA A 27 -15.47 -11.22 -17.23
CA ALA A 27 -14.13 -11.61 -16.82
C ALA A 27 -13.99 -11.32 -15.31
N PRO A 28 -13.37 -12.21 -14.52
CA PRO A 28 -13.20 -11.99 -13.09
C PRO A 28 -12.55 -10.62 -12.90
N SER A 29 -13.23 -9.72 -12.18
CA SER A 29 -12.70 -8.41 -11.84
C SER A 29 -11.34 -8.59 -11.19
N ALA A 30 -10.32 -7.89 -11.69
CA ALA A 30 -8.99 -7.96 -11.07
C ALA A 30 -9.10 -7.68 -9.57
N PRO A 31 -8.35 -8.39 -8.71
CA PRO A 31 -8.36 -8.12 -7.28
C PRO A 31 -8.09 -6.64 -7.02
N PRO A 32 -8.88 -5.98 -6.16
CA PRO A 32 -8.71 -4.58 -5.84
C PRO A 32 -7.31 -4.27 -5.31
N ASP A 33 -6.77 -3.10 -5.64
CA ASP A 33 -5.48 -2.62 -5.15
C ASP A 33 -5.58 -2.28 -3.65
N ARG A 34 -5.19 -3.24 -2.81
CA ARG A 34 -5.18 -3.05 -1.35
C ARG A 34 -4.01 -2.22 -0.86
N VAL A 35 -2.91 -2.14 -1.63
CA VAL A 35 -1.71 -1.40 -1.23
C VAL A 35 -1.98 0.10 -1.30
N SER A 36 -2.75 0.57 -2.28
CA SER A 36 -3.05 1.99 -2.40
C SER A 36 -4.04 2.50 -1.35
N ASP A 37 -5.04 1.71 -1.00
CA ASP A 37 -6.21 2.16 -0.22
C ASP A 37 -6.48 1.29 1.03
N ALA A 38 -5.43 0.82 1.70
CA ALA A 38 -5.55 -0.11 2.83
C ALA A 38 -6.48 0.36 3.95
N PHE A 39 -6.52 1.67 4.19
CA PHE A 39 -7.30 2.30 5.27
C PHE A 39 -8.48 3.10 4.74
N ALA A 40 -8.98 2.78 3.54
CA ALA A 40 -10.23 3.33 3.03
C ALA A 40 -11.43 2.45 3.44
N ALA A 41 -12.62 3.04 3.42
CA ALA A 41 -13.87 2.29 3.58
C ALA A 41 -14.02 1.26 2.45
N GLY A 42 -14.61 0.09 2.77
CA GLY A 42 -14.84 -1.00 1.82
C GLY A 42 -13.78 -2.11 1.84
N TRP A 43 -12.85 -2.05 2.80
CA TRP A 43 -11.93 -3.16 3.08
C TRP A 43 -11.61 -3.23 4.57
N MET A 44 -10.45 -2.73 5.02
CA MET A 44 -10.08 -2.74 6.44
C MET A 44 -11.09 -1.97 7.29
N LEU A 45 -11.61 -0.87 6.75
CA LEU A 45 -12.62 -0.05 7.41
C LEU A 45 -13.99 -0.28 6.75
N SER A 46 -15.04 -0.18 7.56
CA SER A 46 -16.42 -0.33 7.12
C SER A 46 -17.24 0.86 7.58
N ASP A 47 -18.10 1.33 6.67
CA ASP A 47 -19.18 2.27 6.95
C ASP A 47 -20.48 1.44 6.97
N THR A 48 -21.02 1.19 8.16
CA THR A 48 -22.20 0.34 8.33
C THR A 48 -23.52 1.07 8.14
N ASN A 49 -23.50 2.41 8.16
CA ASN A 49 -24.71 3.24 8.12
C ASN A 49 -24.89 3.96 6.76
N GLY A 50 -23.85 3.97 5.91
CA GLY A 50 -23.86 4.52 4.56
C GLY A 50 -23.69 6.04 4.45
N ASP A 51 -23.18 6.71 5.49
CA ASP A 51 -22.96 8.16 5.50
C ASP A 51 -21.62 8.61 4.87
N GLY A 52 -20.80 7.64 4.46
CA GLY A 52 -19.48 7.85 3.86
C GLY A 52 -18.34 7.95 4.87
N ILE A 53 -18.61 7.81 6.17
CA ILE A 53 -17.62 7.80 7.25
C ILE A 53 -17.52 6.38 7.79
N ALA A 54 -16.31 5.83 7.84
CA ALA A 54 -16.12 4.53 8.46
C ALA A 54 -16.41 4.60 9.96
N ASP A 55 -17.26 3.69 10.44
CA ASP A 55 -17.72 3.61 11.83
C ASP A 55 -17.29 2.31 12.53
N SER A 56 -16.61 1.41 11.80
CA SER A 56 -16.13 0.13 12.30
C SER A 56 -14.88 -0.35 11.56
N ILE A 57 -14.14 -1.25 12.20
CA ILE A 57 -12.95 -1.89 11.60
C ILE A 57 -13.30 -3.35 11.31
N ALA A 58 -13.41 -3.68 10.03
CA ALA A 58 -13.81 -5.01 9.56
C ALA A 58 -12.64 -6.00 9.51
N GLY A 59 -11.40 -5.52 9.41
CA GLY A 59 -10.22 -6.37 9.34
C GLY A 59 -9.47 -6.52 10.65
N LYS A 60 -8.42 -7.35 10.59
CA LYS A 60 -7.51 -7.62 11.71
C LYS A 60 -6.06 -7.36 11.30
N ILE A 61 -5.28 -6.88 12.26
CA ILE A 61 -3.82 -6.86 12.17
C ILE A 61 -3.33 -8.11 12.89
N VAL A 62 -2.54 -8.92 12.20
CA VAL A 62 -2.14 -10.25 12.69
C VAL A 62 -0.64 -10.26 12.91
N VAL A 63 -0.22 -10.55 14.13
CA VAL A 63 1.20 -10.73 14.51
C VAL A 63 1.52 -12.21 14.72
N PRO A 64 2.80 -12.64 14.71
CA PRO A 64 3.14 -14.05 14.92
C PRO A 64 2.73 -14.56 16.31
N ALA A 65 2.81 -15.88 16.49
CA ALA A 65 2.50 -16.55 17.76
C ALA A 65 3.29 -15.99 18.95
N HIS A 66 4.53 -15.59 18.70
CA HIS A 66 5.43 -15.00 19.67
C HIS A 66 6.05 -13.75 19.04
N PRO A 67 5.35 -12.60 19.07
CA PRO A 67 5.79 -11.43 18.33
C PRO A 67 7.02 -10.79 18.97
N SER A 68 7.95 -10.33 18.13
CA SER A 68 9.07 -9.50 18.58
C SER A 68 8.61 -8.09 19.00
N GLU A 69 9.51 -7.32 19.61
CA GLU A 69 9.25 -5.91 19.92
C GLU A 69 8.97 -5.09 18.65
N ALA A 70 9.72 -5.35 17.57
CA ALA A 70 9.53 -4.68 16.30
C ALA A 70 8.18 -5.02 15.65
N GLU A 71 7.73 -6.27 15.75
CA GLU A 71 6.42 -6.69 15.25
C GLU A 71 5.28 -6.08 16.06
N ASN A 72 5.42 -5.99 17.38
CA ASN A 72 4.43 -5.31 18.23
C ASN A 72 4.35 -3.80 17.92
N ALA A 73 5.49 -3.13 17.74
CA ALA A 73 5.54 -1.72 17.38
C ALA A 73 4.93 -1.47 15.98
N ALA A 74 5.32 -2.27 14.99
CA ALA A 74 4.74 -2.20 13.64
C ALA A 74 3.21 -2.43 13.65
N ALA A 75 2.73 -3.41 14.42
CA ALA A 75 1.30 -3.65 14.58
C ALA A 75 0.58 -2.48 15.27
N ALA A 76 1.21 -1.85 16.26
CA ALA A 76 0.66 -0.68 16.95
C ALA A 76 0.51 0.52 16.01
N ASP A 77 1.50 0.79 15.14
CA ASP A 77 1.43 1.87 14.15
C ASP A 77 0.27 1.66 13.16
N LEU A 78 0.15 0.44 12.63
CA LEU A 78 -0.94 0.07 11.72
C LEU A 78 -2.30 0.13 12.42
N ALA A 79 -2.38 -0.29 13.69
CA ALA A 79 -3.60 -0.25 14.48
C ALA A 79 -4.02 1.18 14.79
N GLY A 80 -3.07 2.03 15.17
CA GLY A 80 -3.27 3.46 15.36
C GLY A 80 -3.79 4.12 14.08
N ARG A 81 -3.25 3.73 12.92
CA ARG A 81 -3.73 4.24 11.63
C ARG A 81 -5.15 3.76 11.29
N ALA A 82 -5.44 2.48 11.48
CA ALA A 82 -6.79 1.95 11.26
C ALA A 82 -7.81 2.62 12.18
N GLY A 83 -7.46 2.82 13.46
CA GLY A 83 -8.27 3.57 14.42
C GLY A 83 -8.46 5.03 14.04
N PHE A 84 -7.44 5.70 13.50
CA PHE A 84 -7.55 7.07 12.99
C PHE A 84 -8.51 7.19 11.79
N GLY A 85 -8.59 6.16 10.95
CA GLY A 85 -9.46 6.17 9.77
C GLY A 85 -10.94 5.93 10.06
N SER A 86 -11.31 5.60 11.29
CA SER A 86 -12.67 5.23 11.68
C SER A 86 -13.16 6.06 12.88
N THR A 87 -14.45 6.37 12.93
CA THR A 87 -15.09 7.01 14.10
C THR A 87 -15.48 6.01 15.18
N GLY A 88 -15.37 4.71 14.89
CA GLY A 88 -15.60 3.63 15.86
C GLY A 88 -14.47 2.60 15.89
N LEU A 89 -14.38 1.85 16.99
CA LEU A 89 -13.34 0.85 17.21
C LEU A 89 -13.96 -0.54 17.39
N THR A 90 -13.51 -1.49 16.57
CA THR A 90 -13.93 -2.90 16.66
C THR A 90 -12.79 -3.73 17.23
N LEU A 91 -12.94 -4.19 18.48
CA LEU A 91 -11.93 -4.99 19.17
C LEU A 91 -12.20 -6.50 19.05
N PRO A 92 -11.17 -7.36 19.10
CA PRO A 92 -9.74 -7.01 19.11
C PRO A 92 -9.27 -6.56 17.72
N LEU A 93 -8.46 -5.50 17.64
CA LEU A 93 -7.91 -5.01 16.37
C LEU A 93 -6.63 -5.75 15.97
N VAL A 94 -5.76 -5.97 16.94
CA VAL A 94 -4.55 -6.76 16.80
C VAL A 94 -4.80 -8.14 17.40
N VAL A 95 -4.52 -9.19 16.65
CA VAL A 95 -4.63 -10.58 17.10
C VAL A 95 -3.35 -11.33 16.82
N ASN A 96 -3.12 -12.36 17.62
CA ASN A 96 -2.05 -13.31 17.39
C ASN A 96 -2.47 -14.29 16.28
N ALA A 97 -1.53 -14.75 15.45
CA ALA A 97 -1.80 -15.72 14.39
C ALA A 97 -2.46 -17.02 14.89
N ALA A 98 -2.16 -17.46 16.11
CA ALA A 98 -2.81 -18.63 16.72
C ALA A 98 -4.27 -18.40 17.13
N ALA A 99 -4.68 -17.13 17.27
CA ALA A 99 -6.03 -16.71 17.62
C ALA A 99 -6.80 -16.09 16.44
N ASP A 100 -6.19 -15.99 15.25
CA ASP A 100 -6.84 -15.48 14.05
C ASP A 100 -7.86 -16.48 13.52
N THR A 101 -9.11 -16.03 13.37
CA THR A 101 -10.23 -16.80 12.84
C THR A 101 -10.33 -16.77 11.30
N ALA A 102 -9.42 -16.04 10.63
CA ALA A 102 -9.33 -15.93 9.18
C ALA A 102 -10.57 -15.36 8.43
N ASP A 103 -11.49 -14.71 9.15
CA ASP A 103 -12.70 -14.01 8.68
C ASP A 103 -12.48 -12.52 8.32
N GLY A 104 -12.57 -12.16 7.03
CA GLY A 104 -12.45 -10.75 6.56
C GLY A 104 -11.05 -10.32 6.08
N PRO A 105 -10.73 -9.01 6.10
CA PRO A 105 -9.40 -8.48 5.74
C PRO A 105 -8.30 -8.74 6.78
N ARG A 106 -7.07 -8.98 6.32
CA ARG A 106 -5.85 -9.06 7.14
C ARG A 106 -4.76 -8.10 6.67
N ILE A 107 -4.05 -7.55 7.65
CA ILE A 107 -2.68 -7.08 7.51
C ILE A 107 -1.80 -7.95 8.40
N TRP A 108 -1.01 -8.85 7.81
CA TRP A 108 -0.01 -9.63 8.56
C TRP A 108 1.22 -8.78 8.82
N VAL A 109 1.78 -8.86 10.02
CA VAL A 109 2.99 -8.15 10.42
C VAL A 109 4.07 -9.17 10.72
N GLY A 110 5.19 -9.08 10.00
CA GLY A 110 6.25 -10.08 10.04
C GLY A 110 5.95 -11.29 9.16
N LYS A 111 7.01 -11.90 8.62
CA LYS A 111 6.91 -13.05 7.70
C LYS A 111 6.24 -14.26 8.34
N ASP A 112 6.40 -14.44 9.65
CA ASP A 112 5.93 -15.60 10.39
C ASP A 112 4.45 -15.48 10.78
N ALA A 113 3.83 -14.30 10.60
CA ALA A 113 2.38 -14.12 10.70
C ALA A 113 1.63 -14.54 9.42
N VAL A 114 2.33 -14.58 8.28
CA VAL A 114 1.73 -14.91 6.98
C VAL A 114 1.45 -16.41 6.90
N PRO A 115 0.22 -16.84 6.55
CA PRO A 115 -0.11 -18.26 6.42
C PRO A 115 0.83 -19.00 5.46
N ALA A 116 1.23 -20.23 5.82
CA ALA A 116 2.16 -21.03 5.02
C ALA A 116 1.69 -21.27 3.57
N ALA A 117 0.37 -21.33 3.35
CA ALA A 117 -0.22 -21.47 2.02
C ALA A 117 0.00 -20.24 1.10
N ARG A 118 0.40 -19.10 1.68
CA ARG A 118 0.53 -17.79 1.02
C ARG A 118 1.95 -17.24 1.04
N SER A 119 2.83 -17.78 1.88
CA SER A 119 4.21 -17.29 2.06
C SER A 119 5.02 -17.30 0.75
N GLN A 120 4.73 -18.23 -0.17
CA GLN A 120 5.37 -18.31 -1.48
C GLN A 120 5.11 -17.07 -2.36
N GLU A 121 3.97 -16.39 -2.17
CA GLU A 121 3.65 -15.16 -2.92
C GLU A 121 4.62 -14.01 -2.57
N LEU A 122 5.18 -14.01 -1.37
CA LEU A 122 6.10 -12.98 -0.89
C LEU A 122 7.55 -13.23 -1.29
N LEU A 123 7.96 -14.48 -1.52
CA LEU A 123 9.37 -14.82 -1.73
C LEU A 123 10.05 -14.00 -2.84
N PRO A 124 9.45 -13.80 -4.03
CA PRO A 124 10.07 -13.00 -5.08
C PRO A 124 10.29 -11.53 -4.69
N LEU A 125 9.41 -10.99 -3.84
CA LEU A 125 9.48 -9.60 -3.37
C LEU A 125 10.53 -9.46 -2.26
N LEU A 126 10.55 -10.41 -1.31
CA LEU A 126 11.52 -10.44 -0.22
C LEU A 126 12.97 -10.57 -0.71
N GLN A 127 13.20 -11.31 -1.79
CA GLN A 127 14.53 -11.45 -2.40
C GLN A 127 15.07 -10.15 -2.99
N LEU A 128 14.19 -9.20 -3.31
CA LEU A 128 14.60 -7.89 -3.82
C LEU A 128 15.00 -6.95 -2.68
N LEU A 129 14.46 -7.13 -1.47
CA LEU A 129 14.71 -6.26 -0.32
C LEU A 129 16.17 -6.26 0.14
N GLU A 130 16.68 -5.08 0.47
CA GLU A 130 18.02 -4.89 1.02
C GLU A 130 17.98 -4.85 2.55
N LYS A 131 19.17 -4.81 3.18
CA LYS A 131 19.28 -4.60 4.62
C LYS A 131 18.60 -3.28 5.04
N ASP A 132 17.96 -3.28 6.21
CA ASP A 132 17.20 -2.14 6.76
C ASP A 132 16.04 -1.68 5.86
N GLU A 133 15.58 -2.53 4.94
CA GLU A 133 14.43 -2.30 4.07
C GLU A 133 13.29 -3.26 4.40
N GLY A 134 12.08 -2.72 4.40
CA GLY A 134 10.86 -3.51 4.47
C GLY A 134 9.84 -3.01 3.48
N GLY A 135 8.75 -3.75 3.33
CA GLY A 135 7.67 -3.37 2.44
C GLY A 135 6.30 -3.85 2.89
N VAL A 136 5.31 -3.21 2.28
CA VAL A 136 3.90 -3.57 2.37
C VAL A 136 3.50 -4.18 1.04
N PHE A 137 3.11 -5.44 1.05
CA PHE A 137 2.85 -6.23 -0.15
C PHE A 137 1.47 -6.83 -0.14
N ALA A 138 0.85 -6.91 -1.31
CA ALA A 138 -0.37 -7.68 -1.52
C ALA A 138 -0.07 -9.18 -1.46
N VAL A 139 -0.91 -9.91 -0.72
CA VAL A 139 -0.86 -11.37 -0.58
C VAL A 139 -2.30 -11.88 -0.65
N GLY A 140 -2.68 -12.45 -1.80
CA GLY A 140 -4.09 -12.61 -2.17
C GLY A 140 -4.86 -11.27 -2.11
N ASP A 141 -5.97 -11.26 -1.36
CA ASP A 141 -6.79 -10.07 -1.10
C ASP A 141 -6.39 -9.33 0.21
N ASN A 142 -5.26 -9.72 0.80
CA ASN A 142 -4.74 -9.21 2.05
C ASN A 142 -3.41 -8.48 1.86
N LEU A 143 -2.87 -7.93 2.94
CA LEU A 143 -1.54 -7.33 2.95
C LEU A 143 -0.61 -8.03 3.93
N ALA A 144 0.68 -7.98 3.63
CA ALA A 144 1.74 -8.32 4.56
C ALA A 144 2.73 -7.15 4.67
N VAL A 145 3.09 -6.80 5.91
CA VAL A 145 4.13 -5.83 6.24
C VAL A 145 5.33 -6.63 6.77
N VAL A 146 6.42 -6.61 6.02
CA VAL A 146 7.58 -7.48 6.24
C VAL A 146 8.87 -6.68 6.07
N GLY A 147 9.92 -7.07 6.78
CA GLY A 147 11.26 -6.51 6.65
C GLY A 147 12.31 -7.60 6.48
N THR A 148 13.47 -7.25 5.95
CA THR A 148 14.66 -8.12 5.99
C THR A 148 15.21 -8.25 7.41
N ASP A 149 15.01 -7.22 8.22
CA ASP A 149 15.32 -7.13 9.64
C ASP A 149 14.30 -6.24 10.36
N ASP A 150 14.42 -6.14 11.69
CA ASP A 150 13.54 -5.32 12.54
C ASP A 150 13.52 -3.84 12.10
N ASN A 151 14.68 -3.35 11.64
CA ASN A 151 14.83 -1.98 11.18
C ASN A 151 13.99 -1.72 9.92
N GLY A 152 14.03 -2.64 8.96
CA GLY A 152 13.25 -2.59 7.73
C GLY A 152 11.75 -2.76 7.98
N LEU A 153 11.37 -3.69 8.86
CA LEU A 153 9.96 -3.90 9.24
C LEU A 153 9.34 -2.62 9.80
N LEU A 154 10.02 -2.00 10.77
CA LEU A 154 9.59 -0.73 11.37
C LEU A 154 9.57 0.39 10.33
N ALA A 155 10.60 0.50 9.47
CA ALA A 155 10.62 1.52 8.42
C ALA A 155 9.40 1.41 7.49
N ALA A 156 8.98 0.18 7.16
CA ALA A 156 7.79 -0.04 6.34
C ALA A 156 6.48 0.29 7.08
N ALA A 157 6.33 -0.19 8.32
CA ALA A 157 5.12 0.02 9.10
C ALA A 157 4.91 1.51 9.45
N GLU A 158 5.95 2.18 9.95
CA GLU A 158 5.93 3.61 10.30
C GLU A 158 5.66 4.45 9.05
N ALA A 159 6.37 4.19 7.95
CA ALA A 159 6.22 5.00 6.75
C ALA A 159 4.83 4.85 6.14
N TYR A 160 4.35 3.62 6.01
CA TYR A 160 3.07 3.31 5.40
C TYR A 160 1.88 3.79 6.24
N SER A 161 1.87 3.48 7.54
CA SER A 161 0.79 3.90 8.46
C SER A 161 0.67 5.43 8.54
N ALA A 162 1.79 6.16 8.52
CA ALA A 162 1.77 7.61 8.59
C ALA A 162 1.26 8.27 7.28
N ARG A 163 1.46 7.62 6.13
CA ARG A 163 1.36 8.30 4.82
C ARG A 163 0.28 7.77 3.90
N ALA A 164 0.00 6.47 3.89
CA ALA A 164 -1.03 5.89 3.04
C ALA A 164 -2.36 6.66 3.21
N PRO A 165 -3.13 6.96 2.15
CA PRO A 165 -2.96 6.54 0.75
C PRO A 165 -2.00 7.42 -0.07
N TYR A 166 -1.27 8.36 0.55
CA TYR A 166 -0.32 9.23 -0.12
C TYR A 166 1.07 8.57 -0.23
N GLN A 167 1.83 8.93 -1.27
CA GLN A 167 3.17 8.39 -1.47
C GLN A 167 4.16 8.86 -0.40
N TRP A 168 4.09 10.13 0.00
CA TRP A 168 4.97 10.66 1.05
C TRP A 168 4.44 11.86 1.81
N ARG A 169 3.92 12.86 1.08
CA ARG A 169 3.36 14.08 1.66
C ARG A 169 1.87 13.93 1.88
N ILE A 170 1.38 14.37 3.03
CA ILE A 170 -0.06 14.51 3.28
C ILE A 170 -0.60 15.50 2.23
N ASN A 171 -1.68 15.12 1.55
CA ASN A 171 -2.26 15.85 0.40
C ASN A 171 -1.34 15.94 -0.84
N GLY A 172 -0.31 15.08 -0.94
CA GLY A 172 0.48 14.89 -2.15
C GLY A 172 -0.14 13.88 -3.12
N ASP A 173 0.66 13.38 -4.05
CA ASP A 173 0.24 12.29 -4.93
C ASP A 173 -0.10 11.02 -4.14
N LYS A 174 -1.17 10.34 -4.57
CA LYS A 174 -1.60 9.06 -4.01
C LYS A 174 -0.75 7.91 -4.53
N LEU A 175 -0.76 6.80 -3.80
CA LEU A 175 -0.18 5.53 -4.23
C LEU A 175 -0.79 5.05 -5.57
N SER A 176 -2.09 5.30 -5.78
CA SER A 176 -2.78 5.00 -7.05
C SER A 176 -2.15 5.70 -8.26
N ALA A 177 -1.54 6.87 -8.08
CA ALA A 177 -0.87 7.60 -9.15
C ALA A 177 0.34 6.84 -9.74
N ILE A 178 0.90 5.86 -9.01
CA ILE A 178 1.95 4.97 -9.50
C ILE A 178 1.44 4.14 -10.69
N VAL A 179 0.24 3.58 -10.55
CA VAL A 179 -0.39 2.79 -11.62
C VAL A 179 -0.80 3.70 -12.79
N ASP A 180 -1.34 4.88 -12.49
CA ASP A 180 -1.74 5.85 -13.53
C ASP A 180 -0.53 6.31 -14.36
N ALA A 181 0.60 6.61 -13.72
CA ALA A 181 1.84 6.99 -14.39
C ALA A 181 2.41 5.84 -15.23
N ALA A 182 2.37 4.59 -14.73
CA ALA A 182 2.79 3.41 -15.48
C ALA A 182 1.91 3.21 -16.73
N ARG A 183 0.59 3.35 -16.60
CA ARG A 183 -0.37 3.24 -17.72
C ARG A 183 -0.20 4.37 -18.73
N ALA A 184 0.05 5.60 -18.28
CA ALA A 184 0.31 6.73 -19.16
C ALA A 184 1.58 6.53 -20.02
N ALA A 185 2.59 5.85 -19.47
CA ALA A 185 3.81 5.53 -20.19
C ALA A 185 3.70 4.27 -21.07
N ALA A 186 2.75 3.38 -20.79
CA ALA A 186 2.48 2.17 -21.56
C ALA A 186 0.97 1.85 -21.55
N SER A 187 0.23 2.38 -22.52
CA SER A 187 -1.24 2.34 -22.58
C SER A 187 -1.83 0.92 -22.63
N GLU A 188 -1.11 -0.02 -23.25
CA GLU A 188 -1.51 -1.43 -23.36
C GLU A 188 -1.17 -2.26 -22.11
N ALA A 189 -0.51 -1.66 -21.12
CA ALA A 189 -0.06 -2.36 -19.93
C ALA A 189 -1.14 -2.36 -18.84
N HIS A 190 -1.60 -3.55 -18.47
CA HIS A 190 -2.32 -3.77 -17.23
C HIS A 190 -1.32 -3.93 -16.08
N SER A 191 -1.04 -2.83 -15.39
CA SER A 191 -0.23 -2.83 -14.18
C SER A 191 -1.12 -2.65 -12.95
N ARG A 192 -0.77 -3.35 -11.87
CA ARG A 192 -1.37 -3.19 -10.54
C ARG A 192 -0.26 -2.99 -9.53
N LEU A 193 -0.45 -2.11 -8.56
CA LEU A 193 0.46 -1.99 -7.43
C LEU A 193 0.32 -3.23 -6.54
N ILE A 194 1.40 -3.97 -6.37
CA ILE A 194 1.47 -5.16 -5.51
C ILE A 194 2.35 -4.96 -4.29
N GLY A 195 3.06 -3.84 -4.22
CA GLY A 195 3.68 -3.44 -2.98
C GLY A 195 4.47 -2.15 -3.09
N VAL A 196 4.88 -1.68 -1.93
CA VAL A 196 5.80 -0.55 -1.76
C VAL A 196 6.80 -0.89 -0.68
N SER A 197 8.07 -0.51 -0.87
CA SER A 197 9.10 -0.65 0.13
C SER A 197 9.64 0.69 0.62
N TYR A 198 10.19 0.65 1.82
CA TYR A 198 10.75 1.77 2.55
C TYR A 198 12.05 1.34 3.19
N MET A 199 13.05 2.21 3.14
CA MET A 199 14.35 1.98 3.73
C MET A 199 14.53 2.90 4.93
N ARG A 200 15.06 2.34 6.03
CA ARG A 200 15.29 3.09 7.26
C ARG A 200 16.12 4.36 6.99
N GLY A 201 15.65 5.47 7.52
CA GLY A 201 16.33 6.77 7.42
C GLY A 201 16.28 7.42 6.03
N GLN A 202 15.66 6.79 5.03
CA GLN A 202 15.47 7.39 3.71
C GLN A 202 14.06 7.94 3.56
N PRO A 203 13.90 9.16 3.00
CA PRO A 203 12.59 9.69 2.69
C PRO A 203 12.03 9.03 1.42
N GLY A 204 10.71 8.93 1.32
CA GLY A 204 10.01 8.46 0.13
C GLY A 204 9.84 6.95 0.07
N ILE A 205 9.25 6.49 -1.04
CA ILE A 205 9.12 5.09 -1.40
C ILE A 205 10.42 4.66 -2.06
N ARG A 206 11.10 3.66 -1.47
CA ARG A 206 12.33 3.07 -2.01
C ARG A 206 12.03 2.38 -3.33
N ARG A 207 11.06 1.46 -3.34
CA ARG A 207 10.57 0.78 -4.54
C ARG A 207 9.06 0.66 -4.55
N ALA A 208 8.45 0.84 -5.71
CA ALA A 208 7.07 0.44 -5.96
C ALA A 208 7.04 -0.75 -6.91
N PHE A 209 6.35 -1.80 -6.48
CA PHE A 209 6.29 -3.09 -7.17
C PHE A 209 4.99 -3.19 -7.95
N LEU A 210 5.11 -3.47 -9.23
CA LEU A 210 4.00 -3.64 -10.16
C LEU A 210 3.89 -5.10 -10.59
N ASP A 211 2.66 -5.61 -10.58
CA ASP A 211 2.30 -6.84 -11.29
C ASP A 211 2.13 -6.50 -12.76
N GLY A 212 3.07 -6.93 -13.59
CA GLY A 212 3.06 -6.71 -15.03
C GLY A 212 2.56 -7.96 -15.75
N ARG A 213 1.27 -8.00 -16.10
CA ARG A 213 0.71 -9.10 -16.92
C ARG A 213 1.11 -9.03 -18.40
N THR A 214 1.62 -7.87 -18.81
CA THR A 214 2.07 -7.53 -20.16
C THR A 214 3.41 -6.83 -20.06
N ALA A 215 4.25 -6.99 -21.08
CA ALA A 215 5.63 -6.49 -21.07
C ALA A 215 5.68 -4.95 -20.98
N VAL A 216 5.91 -4.42 -19.78
CA VAL A 216 6.29 -3.02 -19.58
C VAL A 216 7.79 -2.92 -19.78
N THR A 217 8.21 -2.07 -20.72
CA THR A 217 9.63 -1.89 -21.02
C THR A 217 10.30 -1.00 -19.98
N ALA A 218 11.61 -1.16 -19.79
CA ALA A 218 12.40 -0.26 -18.93
C ALA A 218 12.33 1.21 -19.38
N ALA A 219 12.20 1.45 -20.69
CA ALA A 219 12.04 2.80 -21.24
C ALA A 219 10.71 3.44 -20.81
N ALA A 220 9.60 2.68 -20.86
CA ALA A 220 8.31 3.15 -20.37
C ALA A 220 8.32 3.41 -18.85
N LEU A 221 8.91 2.50 -18.06
CA LEU A 221 9.08 2.72 -16.62
C LEU A 221 9.94 3.97 -16.33
N GLY A 222 10.97 4.22 -17.15
CA GLY A 222 11.80 5.42 -17.06
C GLY A 222 11.01 6.72 -17.29
N ILE A 223 10.07 6.71 -18.24
CA ILE A 223 9.15 7.84 -18.46
C ILE A 223 8.23 8.01 -17.25
N ALA A 224 7.62 6.93 -16.77
CA ALA A 224 6.69 6.95 -15.63
C ALA A 224 7.37 7.50 -14.36
N VAL A 225 8.52 6.93 -13.96
CA VAL A 225 9.24 7.34 -12.75
C VAL A 225 9.83 8.75 -12.86
N GLY A 226 10.06 9.24 -14.09
CA GLY A 226 10.51 10.61 -14.33
C GLY A 226 9.41 11.69 -14.14
N SER A 227 8.14 11.28 -14.09
CA SER A 227 6.99 12.18 -13.94
C SER A 227 7.00 12.93 -12.60
N ALA A 228 6.37 14.11 -12.56
CA ALA A 228 6.27 14.89 -11.33
C ALA A 228 5.43 14.18 -10.25
N HIS A 229 4.46 13.36 -10.67
CA HIS A 229 3.58 12.61 -9.79
C HIS A 229 4.29 11.52 -8.98
N LEU A 230 5.47 11.08 -9.42
CA LEU A 230 6.28 10.05 -8.78
C LEU A 230 7.57 10.59 -8.17
N ALA A 231 7.60 11.89 -7.81
CA ALA A 231 8.78 12.51 -7.19
C ALA A 231 9.18 11.88 -5.85
N ALA A 232 8.26 11.18 -5.19
CA ALA A 232 8.51 10.44 -3.95
C ALA A 232 8.89 8.97 -4.17
N VAL A 233 8.92 8.48 -5.41
CA VAL A 233 9.25 7.09 -5.74
C VAL A 233 10.63 7.03 -6.36
N HIS A 234 11.52 6.24 -5.77
CA HIS A 234 12.89 6.10 -6.26
C HIS A 234 13.05 5.06 -7.34
N GLU A 235 12.32 3.95 -7.28
CA GLU A 235 12.40 2.93 -8.31
C GLU A 235 11.03 2.29 -8.55
N LEU A 236 10.72 2.07 -9.82
CA LEU A 236 9.61 1.23 -10.25
C LEU A 236 10.16 -0.13 -10.64
N VAL A 237 9.56 -1.19 -10.10
CA VAL A 237 9.96 -2.58 -10.39
C VAL A 237 8.74 -3.33 -10.87
N VAL A 238 8.81 -3.94 -12.05
CA VAL A 238 7.84 -4.93 -12.49
C VAL A 238 8.34 -6.30 -12.07
N LEU A 239 7.53 -7.05 -11.31
CA LEU A 239 7.95 -8.33 -10.78
C LEU A 239 8.27 -9.32 -11.92
N GLY A 240 9.49 -9.87 -11.92
CA GLY A 240 9.98 -10.75 -12.99
C GLY A 240 10.26 -10.05 -14.33
N GLY A 241 10.25 -8.71 -14.36
CA GLY A 241 10.38 -7.91 -15.57
C GLY A 241 11.41 -6.79 -15.45
N ALA A 242 11.08 -5.63 -16.04
CA ALA A 242 11.94 -4.46 -16.06
C ALA A 242 11.86 -3.66 -14.75
N SER A 243 12.91 -2.88 -14.46
CA SER A 243 12.87 -1.81 -13.47
C SER A 243 13.40 -0.50 -14.05
N ALA A 244 13.07 0.62 -13.38
CA ALA A 244 13.63 1.92 -13.70
C ALA A 244 13.78 2.79 -12.44
N VAL A 245 14.93 3.45 -12.33
CA VAL A 245 15.30 4.30 -11.19
C VAL A 245 15.08 5.78 -11.53
N ASN A 246 14.49 6.50 -10.60
CA ASN A 246 14.38 7.95 -10.62
C ASN A 246 15.76 8.57 -10.42
N ARG A 247 16.21 9.33 -11.42
CA ARG A 247 17.52 10.01 -11.36
C ARG A 247 17.48 11.31 -10.56
N LYS A 248 16.28 11.79 -10.21
CA LYS A 248 16.13 13.00 -9.41
C LYS A 248 16.38 12.65 -7.93
N PRO A 249 17.08 13.50 -7.16
CA PRO A 249 17.16 13.34 -5.72
C PRO A 249 15.75 13.29 -5.13
N PHE A 250 15.53 12.46 -4.11
CA PHE A 250 14.32 12.54 -3.30
C PHE A 250 14.14 13.99 -2.86
N ALA A 251 12.94 14.54 -3.06
CA ALA A 251 12.62 15.85 -2.53
C ALA A 251 12.09 15.67 -1.10
N PRO A 252 12.92 15.77 -0.04
CA PRO A 252 12.40 15.78 1.31
C PRO A 252 11.38 16.94 1.39
N GLY A 253 10.17 16.63 1.84
CA GLY A 253 9.32 17.67 2.42
C GLY A 253 10.06 18.34 3.58
N PRO A 254 9.67 19.57 3.96
CA PRO A 254 10.32 20.27 5.06
C PRO A 254 10.35 19.34 6.27
N THR A 255 11.56 19.00 6.70
CA THR A 255 11.79 18.32 7.96
C THR A 255 11.24 19.22 9.05
N ALA A 256 10.40 18.68 9.93
CA ALA A 256 10.15 19.34 11.20
C ALA A 256 11.52 19.64 11.84
N PRO A 257 11.75 20.85 12.39
CA PRO A 257 13.03 21.18 13.00
C PRO A 257 13.36 20.11 14.03
N VAL A 258 14.50 19.45 13.87
CA VAL A 258 15.10 18.66 14.94
C VAL A 258 15.34 19.67 16.07
N PRO A 259 14.79 19.45 17.29
CA PRO A 259 15.14 20.30 18.42
C PRO A 259 16.65 20.29 18.54
N ALA A 260 17.27 21.47 18.49
CA ALA A 260 18.71 21.60 18.62
C ALA A 260 19.14 20.87 19.90
N ALA A 261 20.09 19.93 19.77
CA ALA A 261 20.75 19.35 20.90
C ALA A 261 21.35 20.51 21.71
N THR A 262 20.75 20.80 22.87
CA THR A 262 21.29 21.78 23.81
C THR A 262 22.68 21.32 24.19
N ALA A 263 23.68 22.11 23.81
CA ALA A 263 25.06 21.92 24.19
C ALA A 263 25.15 21.73 25.71
N GLN A 264 25.80 20.64 26.15
CA GLN A 264 26.22 20.48 27.53
C GLN A 264 27.22 21.61 27.86
N PRO A 265 26.95 22.47 28.86
CA PRO A 265 27.98 23.34 29.38
C PRO A 265 28.97 22.47 30.18
N GLY A 266 30.26 22.66 29.89
CA GLY A 266 31.35 22.07 30.65
C GLY A 266 31.20 22.31 32.14
N GLY A 267 31.57 21.29 32.93
CA GLY A 267 31.48 21.34 34.37
C GLY A 267 32.50 22.32 34.97
N GLU A 268 32.05 23.04 35.99
CA GLU A 268 32.74 23.26 37.26
C GLU A 268 31.77 23.98 38.21
N GLY A 269 31.56 23.43 39.41
CA GLY A 269 30.85 24.09 40.50
C GLY A 269 29.77 23.24 41.17
N ALA A 270 30.12 22.66 42.33
CA ALA A 270 29.21 21.94 43.21
C ALA A 270 28.06 22.81 43.73
N GLY A 271 26.83 22.25 43.72
CA GLY A 271 25.66 22.85 44.34
C GLY A 271 24.39 22.09 43.94
N GLY A 272 23.91 21.19 44.80
CA GLY A 272 22.79 20.31 44.51
C GLY A 272 21.49 21.04 44.19
N SER A 273 20.92 20.76 43.02
CA SER A 273 19.49 20.84 42.75
C SER A 273 19.15 19.86 41.63
N GLN A 274 18.38 18.84 41.97
CA GLN A 274 17.87 17.86 41.01
C GLN A 274 16.92 18.57 40.03
N PRO A 275 16.97 18.29 38.70
CA PRO A 275 16.07 18.93 37.76
C PRO A 275 14.62 18.60 38.16
N PRO A 276 13.68 19.57 38.06
CA PRO A 276 12.30 19.35 38.45
C PRO A 276 11.72 18.21 37.63
N ARG A 277 11.22 17.16 38.31
CA ARG A 277 10.44 16.10 37.65
C ARG A 277 9.25 16.77 36.97
N LEU A 278 9.10 16.55 35.66
CA LEU A 278 7.87 16.87 34.97
C LEU A 278 6.75 16.02 35.57
N ASP A 279 5.85 16.66 36.30
CA ASP A 279 4.61 16.09 36.77
C ASP A 279 3.50 16.45 35.76
N LEU A 280 2.88 15.42 35.18
CA LEU A 280 1.81 15.57 34.21
C LEU A 280 0.57 16.23 34.81
N ALA A 281 0.38 16.17 36.14
CA ALA A 281 -0.73 16.82 36.83
C ALA A 281 -0.67 18.36 36.71
N THR A 282 0.53 18.93 36.64
CA THR A 282 0.75 20.38 36.60
C THR A 282 0.63 20.95 35.18
N LEU A 283 0.73 20.12 34.15
CA LEU A 283 0.62 20.54 32.74
C LEU A 283 -0.81 20.78 32.27
N TYR A 284 -1.81 20.19 32.94
CA TYR A 284 -3.22 20.23 32.50
C TYR A 284 -4.15 21.03 33.41
N THR A 285 -3.63 21.68 34.45
CA THR A 285 -4.42 22.63 35.25
C THR A 285 -4.00 24.05 34.93
N SER A 286 -4.75 24.70 34.03
CA SER A 286 -4.58 26.10 33.70
C SER A 286 -5.05 26.98 34.86
N HIS A 287 -4.21 27.19 35.87
CA HIS A 287 -4.33 28.32 36.79
C HIS A 287 -2.94 28.74 37.27
N GLY A 288 -2.38 29.74 36.58
CA GLY A 288 -1.42 30.70 37.11
C GLY A 288 -2.02 32.08 36.92
#